data_AF-A0A0J6Y620-F1
#
_entry.id   AF-A0A0J6Y620-F1
#
_cell.length_a   1.000
_cell.length_b   1.000
_cell.length_c   1.000
_cell.angle_alpha   90.00
_cell.angle_beta   90.00
_cell.angle_gamma   90.00
#
_symmetry.space_group_name_H-M   'P 1'
#
loop_
_entity.id
_entity.type
_entity.pdbx_description
1 polymer ?
#
loop_
_entity_poly.entity_id
_entity_poly.type
_entity_poly.pdbx_seq_one_letter_code
_entity_poly.pdbx_strand_id
1 'polypeptide(L)'
;MRGRAAATLTDIAGLRTAHAEALSDEIVRLTGQAAPSTGVTVTTSASPAAGAPEPPPPNADDVVGALRASADSASHSAAALSGYRAGLLASIAAACTAAYTVALASPGGAQ
;
A
#
# COMPACT_ATOMS: atom_id res chain seq x y z
N MET A 1 -14.01 -18.74 -3.18
CA MET A 1 -12.58 -18.35 -3.01
C MET A 1 -12.30 -16.95 -3.57
N ARG A 2 -12.52 -16.69 -4.87
CA ARG A 2 -12.25 -15.38 -5.50
C ARG A 2 -12.93 -14.18 -4.82
N GLY A 3 -14.18 -14.34 -4.35
CA GLY A 3 -14.88 -13.27 -3.63
C GLY A 3 -14.27 -12.89 -2.28
N ARG A 4 -13.65 -13.84 -1.56
CA ARG A 4 -12.95 -13.55 -0.30
C ARG A 4 -11.65 -12.80 -0.54
N ALA A 5 -10.89 -13.20 -1.57
CA ALA A 5 -9.67 -12.49 -1.97
C ALA A 5 -9.97 -11.03 -2.38
N ALA A 6 -11.05 -10.81 -3.14
CA ALA A 6 -11.49 -9.46 -3.50
C ALA A 6 -11.84 -8.61 -2.27
N ALA A 7 -12.60 -9.15 -1.32
CA ALA A 7 -12.93 -8.45 -0.07
C ALA A 7 -11.67 -8.10 0.75
N THR A 8 -10.75 -9.05 0.92
CA THR A 8 -9.47 -8.80 1.60
C THR A 8 -8.66 -7.69 0.91
N LEU A 9 -8.60 -7.68 -0.42
CA LEU A 9 -7.90 -6.63 -1.16
C LEU A 9 -8.58 -5.26 -1.01
N THR A 10 -9.90 -5.22 -0.94
CA THR A 10 -10.66 -3.99 -0.62
C THR A 10 -10.32 -3.48 0.78
N ASP A 11 -10.26 -4.35 1.78
CA ASP A 11 -9.90 -3.96 3.16
C ASP A 11 -8.46 -3.43 3.23
N ILE A 12 -7.52 -4.10 2.55
CA ILE A 12 -6.12 -3.66 2.45
C ILE A 12 -6.06 -2.29 1.76
N ALA A 13 -6.80 -2.09 0.68
CA ALA A 13 -6.86 -0.80 -0.02
C ALA A 13 -7.39 0.31 0.90
N GLY A 14 -8.47 0.05 1.66
CA GLY A 14 -9.02 1.01 2.63
C GLY A 14 -8.01 1.40 3.70
N LEU A 15 -7.30 0.42 4.28
CA LEU A 15 -6.27 0.68 5.28
C LEU A 15 -5.08 1.47 4.69
N ARG A 16 -4.69 1.17 3.45
CA ARG A 16 -3.63 1.89 2.74
C ARG A 16 -4.01 3.33 2.46
N THR A 17 -5.26 3.60 2.08
CA THR A 17 -5.78 4.97 1.93
C THR A 17 -5.75 5.72 3.26
N ALA A 18 -6.24 5.13 4.34
CA ALA A 18 -6.22 5.77 5.66
C ALA A 18 -4.80 6.12 6.13
N HIS A 19 -3.83 5.25 5.89
CA HIS A 19 -2.42 5.53 6.17
C HIS A 19 -1.85 6.67 5.31
N ALA A 20 -2.25 6.76 4.04
CA ALA A 20 -1.81 7.82 3.14
C ALA A 20 -2.37 9.20 3.56
N GLU A 21 -3.63 9.25 3.99
CA GLU A 21 -4.25 10.45 4.55
C GLU A 21 -3.53 10.88 5.83
N ALA A 22 -3.30 9.96 6.78
CA ALA A 22 -2.60 10.26 8.02
C ALA A 22 -1.16 10.76 7.80
N LEU A 23 -0.44 10.19 6.81
CA LEU A 23 0.88 10.67 6.43
C LEU A 23 0.81 12.06 5.79
N SER A 24 -0.22 12.31 4.98
CA SER A 24 -0.43 13.60 4.34
C SER A 24 -0.72 14.69 5.37
N ASP A 25 -1.63 14.44 6.31
CA ASP A 25 -1.93 15.34 7.43
C ASP A 25 -0.68 15.64 8.26
N GLU A 26 0.14 14.62 8.53
CA GLU A 26 1.40 14.81 9.27
C GLU A 26 2.41 15.65 8.50
N ILE A 27 2.49 15.50 7.16
CA ILE A 27 3.32 16.38 6.33
C ILE A 27 2.80 17.82 6.41
N VAL A 28 1.50 18.04 6.24
CA VAL A 28 0.89 19.38 6.34
C VAL A 28 1.17 20.00 7.71
N ARG A 29 1.03 19.23 8.80
CA ARG A 29 1.31 19.71 10.16
C ARG A 29 2.76 20.15 10.34
N LEU A 30 3.71 19.46 9.71
CA LEU A 30 5.15 19.73 9.85
C LEU A 30 5.63 20.88 8.97
N THR A 31 5.11 20.97 7.75
CA THR A 31 5.63 21.89 6.72
C THR A 31 4.74 23.12 6.54
N GLY A 32 3.43 22.97 6.79
CA GLY A 32 2.42 23.97 6.45
C GLY A 32 2.03 23.97 4.98
N GLN A 33 2.57 23.06 4.17
CA GLN A 33 2.19 22.88 2.76
C GLN A 33 1.45 21.55 2.58
N ALA A 34 0.58 21.51 1.57
CA ALA A 34 -0.04 20.28 1.14
C ALA A 34 1.04 19.20 0.91
N ALA A 35 0.78 17.98 1.37
CA ALA A 35 1.68 16.86 1.13
C ALA A 35 1.93 16.76 -0.39
N PRO A 36 3.18 16.46 -0.80
CA PRO A 36 3.46 16.23 -2.22
C PRO A 36 2.52 15.13 -2.68
N SER A 37 1.61 15.48 -3.58
CA SER A 37 0.75 14.50 -4.23
C SER A 37 1.71 13.66 -5.07
N THR A 38 2.17 12.53 -4.55
CA THR A 38 2.63 11.45 -5.40
C THR A 38 1.41 11.10 -6.22
N GLY A 39 1.36 11.60 -7.46
CA GLY A 39 0.34 11.22 -8.42
C GLY A 39 0.47 9.72 -8.63
N VAL A 40 -0.16 8.94 -7.76
CA VAL A 40 -0.67 7.65 -8.17
C VAL A 40 -1.80 8.04 -9.08
N THR A 41 -1.53 8.06 -10.38
CA THR A 41 -2.59 7.87 -11.34
C THR A 41 -3.17 6.51 -10.98
N VAL A 42 -4.19 6.50 -10.12
CA VAL A 42 -5.19 5.44 -10.13
C VAL A 42 -5.84 5.60 -11.48
N THR A 43 -5.24 4.96 -12.48
CA THR A 43 -5.93 4.69 -13.73
C THR A 43 -7.03 3.70 -13.33
N THR A 44 -8.17 4.22 -12.87
CA THR A 44 -9.44 3.54 -13.12
C THR A 44 -9.42 3.29 -14.63
N SER A 45 -9.25 2.03 -15.05
CA SER A 45 -9.07 1.60 -16.45
C SER A 45 -9.68 2.60 -17.42
N ALA A 46 -8.87 3.54 -17.89
CA ALA A 46 -9.24 4.34 -19.03
C ALA A 46 -9.01 3.42 -20.22
N SER A 47 -10.03 3.28 -21.06
CA SER A 47 -9.94 2.57 -22.34
C SER A 47 -8.58 2.86 -23.00
N PRO A 48 -7.81 1.85 -23.42
CA PRO A 48 -6.50 2.08 -24.00
C PRO A 48 -6.60 3.06 -25.16
N ALA A 49 -5.72 4.06 -25.21
CA ALA A 49 -5.49 4.81 -26.44
C ALA A 49 -5.09 3.81 -27.53
N ALA A 50 -5.72 3.91 -28.70
CA ALA A 50 -5.55 2.97 -29.80
C ALA A 50 -4.06 2.80 -30.17
N GLY A 51 -3.49 1.63 -29.87
CA GLY A 51 -2.19 1.20 -30.42
C GLY A 51 -1.11 0.71 -29.44
N ALA A 52 -1.27 0.86 -28.12
CA ALA A 52 -0.32 0.32 -27.14
C ALA A 52 -0.85 -0.95 -26.46
N PRO A 53 -0.05 -2.02 -26.30
CA PRO A 53 -0.43 -3.17 -25.47
C PRO A 53 -0.64 -2.71 -24.02
N GLU A 54 -1.81 -2.97 -23.44
CA GLU A 54 -2.08 -2.71 -22.03
C GLU A 54 -1.16 -3.58 -21.17
N PRO A 55 -0.46 -3.02 -20.15
CA PRO A 55 0.30 -3.84 -19.23
C PRO A 55 -0.64 -4.83 -18.55
N PRO A 56 -0.21 -6.09 -18.37
CA PRO A 56 -1.06 -7.10 -17.74
C PRO A 56 -1.44 -6.64 -16.32
N PRO A 57 -2.66 -6.97 -15.87
CA PRO A 57 -3.08 -6.64 -14.51
C PRO A 57 -2.13 -7.30 -13.50
N PRO A 58 -1.81 -6.63 -12.38
CA PRO A 58 -0.93 -7.20 -11.37
C PRO A 58 -1.51 -8.49 -10.80
N ASN A 59 -0.65 -9.47 -10.61
CA ASN A 59 -1.01 -10.73 -9.97
C ASN A 59 -0.88 -10.63 -8.44
N ALA A 60 -1.23 -11.69 -7.73
CA ALA A 60 -1.20 -11.70 -6.27
C ALA A 60 0.22 -11.57 -5.70
N ASP A 61 1.22 -12.17 -6.35
CA ASP A 61 2.62 -12.08 -5.95
C ASP A 61 3.16 -10.65 -6.12
N ASP A 62 2.73 -9.93 -7.17
CA ASP A 62 3.07 -8.52 -7.37
C ASP A 62 2.56 -7.66 -6.20
N VAL A 63 1.32 -7.93 -5.74
CA VAL A 63 0.74 -7.22 -4.58
C VAL A 63 1.50 -7.53 -3.30
N VAL A 64 1.85 -8.81 -3.07
CA VAL A 64 2.66 -9.24 -1.92
C VAL A 64 4.04 -8.58 -1.94
N GLY A 65 4.69 -8.55 -3.09
CA GLY A 65 5.99 -7.89 -3.29
C GLY A 65 5.92 -6.39 -3.00
N ALA A 66 4.89 -5.70 -3.52
CA ALA A 66 4.68 -4.27 -3.28
C ALA A 66 4.42 -3.96 -1.79
N LEU A 67 3.64 -4.79 -1.10
CA LEU A 67 3.40 -4.66 0.35
C LEU A 67 4.69 -4.86 1.15
N ARG A 68 5.52 -5.82 0.77
CA ARG A 68 6.82 -6.07 1.42
C ARG A 68 7.77 -4.89 1.25
N ALA A 69 7.94 -4.40 0.03
CA ALA A 69 8.76 -3.22 -0.25
C ALA A 69 8.27 -1.97 0.51
N SER A 70 6.94 -1.82 0.62
CA SER A 70 6.33 -0.74 1.42
C SER A 70 6.63 -0.89 2.92
N ALA A 71 6.58 -2.11 3.45
CA ALA A 71 6.90 -2.38 4.85
C ALA A 71 8.37 -2.09 5.17
N ASP A 72 9.30 -2.50 4.30
CA ASP A 72 10.72 -2.26 4.47
C ASP A 72 11.06 -0.76 4.41
N SER A 73 10.51 -0.05 3.43
CA SER A 73 10.71 1.41 3.28
C SER A 73 10.18 2.20 4.47
N ALA A 74 9.00 1.83 4.97
CA ALA A 74 8.39 2.44 6.14
C ALA A 74 9.19 2.14 7.42
N SER A 75 9.66 0.89 7.60
CA SER A 75 10.49 0.49 8.72
C SER A 75 11.82 1.25 8.76
N HIS A 76 12.48 1.35 7.60
CA HIS A 76 13.72 2.11 7.48
C HIS A 76 13.52 3.59 7.85
N SER A 77 12.44 4.19 7.37
CA SER A 77 12.10 5.59 7.69
C SER A 77 11.70 5.78 9.15
N ALA A 78 10.99 4.82 9.74
CA ALA A 78 10.62 4.82 11.16
C ALA A 78 11.87 4.80 12.06
N ALA A 79 12.89 4.01 11.69
CA ALA A 79 14.16 3.93 12.42
C ALA A 79 14.96 5.23 12.41
N ALA A 80 14.78 6.07 11.39
CA ALA A 80 15.44 7.37 11.27
C ALA A 80 14.69 8.52 11.97
N LEU A 81 13.47 8.28 12.46
CA LEU A 81 12.62 9.29 13.08
C LEU A 81 12.34 8.94 14.55
N SER A 82 11.62 9.82 15.25
CA SER A 82 11.22 9.61 16.63
C SER A 82 9.78 10.08 16.90
N GLY A 83 9.24 9.69 18.05
CA GLY A 83 7.91 10.11 18.50
C GLY A 83 6.79 9.69 17.55
N TYR A 84 5.83 10.59 17.36
CA TYR A 84 4.61 10.33 16.59
C TYR A 84 4.91 9.85 15.15
N ARG A 85 5.89 10.44 14.47
CA ARG A 85 6.24 10.08 13.07
C ARG A 85 6.80 8.67 12.96
N ALA A 86 7.69 8.30 13.89
CA ALA A 86 8.21 6.94 13.95
C ALA A 86 7.07 5.94 14.22
N GLY A 87 6.17 6.28 15.14
CA GLY A 87 4.98 5.47 15.43
C GLY A 87 4.05 5.29 14.23
N LEU A 88 3.76 6.37 13.50
CA LEU A 88 2.91 6.34 12.31
C LEU A 88 3.52 5.45 11.22
N LEU A 89 4.81 5.61 10.91
CA LEU A 89 5.50 4.79 9.90
C LEU A 89 5.64 3.33 10.35
N ALA A 90 5.89 3.08 11.64
CA ALA A 90 5.92 1.72 12.18
C ALA A 90 4.54 1.03 12.08
N SER A 91 3.44 1.77 12.30
CA SER A 91 2.07 1.26 12.07
C SER A 91 1.86 0.86 10.61
N ILE A 92 2.32 1.68 9.66
CA ILE A 92 2.25 1.37 8.23
C ILE A 92 3.04 0.09 7.93
N ALA A 93 4.26 -0.03 8.45
CA ALA A 93 5.09 -1.22 8.25
C ALA A 93 4.44 -2.48 8.83
N ALA A 94 3.89 -2.40 10.04
CA ALA A 94 3.19 -3.50 10.69
C ALA A 94 1.94 -3.92 9.91
N ALA A 95 1.13 -2.96 9.45
CA ALA A 95 -0.06 -3.22 8.65
C ALA A 95 0.25 -3.88 7.30
N CYS A 96 1.25 -3.37 6.57
CA CYS A 96 1.71 -4.00 5.34
C CYS A 96 2.23 -5.43 5.59
N THR A 97 2.95 -5.63 6.69
CA THR A 97 3.42 -6.96 7.12
C THR A 97 2.28 -7.91 7.42
N ALA A 98 1.29 -7.49 8.20
CA ALA A 98 0.09 -8.28 8.48
C ALA A 98 -0.68 -8.60 7.19
N ALA A 99 -0.75 -7.66 6.24
CA ALA A 99 -1.40 -7.87 4.96
C ALA A 99 -0.74 -9.02 4.16
N TYR A 100 0.58 -9.03 4.00
CA TYR A 100 1.24 -10.07 3.21
C TYR A 100 1.52 -11.38 3.97
N THR A 101 1.60 -11.36 5.31
CA THR A 101 1.87 -12.57 6.12
C THR A 101 0.62 -13.27 6.64
N VAL A 102 -0.51 -12.55 6.77
CA VAL A 102 -1.74 -13.08 7.37
C VAL A 102 -2.91 -12.93 6.41
N ALA A 103 -3.18 -11.72 5.93
CA ALA A 103 -4.41 -11.46 5.18
C ALA A 103 -4.39 -12.12 3.79
N LEU A 104 -3.25 -12.06 3.10
CA LEU A 104 -3.03 -12.64 1.77
C LEU A 104 -2.34 -14.00 1.81
N ALA A 105 -1.95 -14.49 3.00
CA ALA A 105 -1.38 -15.82 3.13
C ALA A 105 -2.41 -16.86 2.64
N SER A 106 -2.09 -17.53 1.55
CA SER A 106 -2.89 -18.65 1.06
C SER A 106 -2.90 -19.75 2.12
N PRO A 107 -4.04 -20.39 2.43
CA PRO A 107 -4.09 -21.55 3.34
C PRO A 107 -3.44 -22.83 2.77
N GLY A 108 -2.54 -22.73 1.79
CA GLY A 108 -1.84 -23.87 1.22
C GLY A 108 -0.74 -23.44 0.26
N GLY A 109 0.50 -23.42 0.74
CA GLY A 109 1.67 -23.57 -0.11
C GLY A 109 1.76 -25.02 -0.59
N ALA A 110 1.07 -25.33 -1.68
CA ALA A 110 1.28 -26.47 -2.56
C ALA A 110 0.20 -26.43 -3.66
N GLN A 111 0.60 -26.05 -4.88
CA GLN A 111 0.12 -26.60 -6.13
C GLN A 111 1.30 -26.59 -7.10
#